data_AF-A0A931YFF0-F1
#
_entry.id   AF-A0A931YFF0-F1
#
_cell.length_a   1.000
_cell.length_b   1.000
_cell.length_c   1.000
_cell.angle_alpha   90.00
_cell.angle_beta   90.00
_cell.angle_gamma   90.00
#
_symmetry.space_group_name_H-M   'P 1'
#
loop_
_entity.id
_entity.type
_entity.pdbx_description
1 polymer ?
#
loop_
_entity_poly.entity_id
_entity_poly.type
_entity_poly.pdbx_seq_one_letter_code
_entity_poly.pdbx_strand_id
1 'polypeptide(L)'
;MSCSDVRALLVDLLYGELDEDDEARLSAHLERCADCGAAWLELRSVSSALDRWTAPAPRGIAERALATLAVREAAATRAHNPALAVSHALGFLLAGAAAAAVSLLLISGAPPEQPTPVTVGLAGALWAVLYAGAGLLTQHGRYRQLALTALIAAGVSVLGAPVLSMPAVIEACRRWLEAAQGSVALNGVIVLAGALYAATPVSLSSAFVTRSRPRGVWADAARVAGLYGLLLAPSVYLQCYTMTLSQAAPWIAGVLLGSVLGSTGGITVASRL
;
A
#
# COMPACT_ATOMS: atom_id res chain seq x y z
N MET A 1 -37.70 -31.25 14.34
CA MET A 1 -38.29 -30.08 13.64
C MET A 1 -39.73 -30.41 13.34
N SER A 2 -40.65 -29.46 13.49
CA SER A 2 -42.02 -29.66 13.07
C SER A 2 -42.15 -29.51 11.54
N CYS A 3 -43.22 -30.04 10.94
CA CYS A 3 -43.45 -29.90 9.50
C CYS A 3 -43.64 -28.42 9.08
N SER A 4 -44.15 -27.56 9.97
CA SER A 4 -44.26 -26.13 9.71
C SER A 4 -42.89 -25.46 9.64
N ASP A 5 -41.97 -25.80 10.55
CA ASP A 5 -40.61 -25.26 10.55
C ASP A 5 -39.87 -25.70 9.28
N VAL A 6 -40.03 -26.97 8.90
CA VAL A 6 -39.43 -27.54 7.69
C VAL A 6 -39.91 -26.81 6.44
N ARG A 7 -41.22 -26.58 6.31
CA ARG A 7 -41.79 -25.85 5.17
C ARG A 7 -41.26 -24.42 5.06
N ALA A 8 -40.97 -23.76 6.18
CA ALA A 8 -40.39 -22.43 6.18
C ALA A 8 -38.95 -22.41 5.63
N LEU A 9 -38.18 -23.48 5.84
CA LEU A 9 -36.76 -23.57 5.46
C LEU A 9 -36.50 -24.17 4.07
N LEU A 10 -37.52 -24.66 3.35
CA LEU A 10 -37.33 -25.29 2.04
C LEU A 10 -36.76 -24.33 0.99
N VAL A 11 -37.11 -23.04 1.06
CA VAL A 11 -36.60 -22.02 0.13
C VAL A 11 -35.13 -21.73 0.43
N ASP A 12 -34.76 -21.60 1.70
CA ASP A 12 -33.39 -21.37 2.12
C ASP A 12 -32.50 -22.56 1.75
N LEU A 13 -33.01 -23.79 1.86
CA LEU A 13 -32.34 -25.00 1.37
C LEU A 13 -32.12 -24.96 -0.15
N LEU A 14 -33.11 -24.48 -0.93
CA LEU A 14 -32.99 -24.40 -2.39
C LEU A 14 -31.85 -23.48 -2.82
N TYR A 15 -31.63 -22.38 -2.10
CA TYR A 15 -30.61 -21.39 -2.41
C TYR A 15 -29.30 -21.57 -1.62
N GLY A 16 -29.21 -22.61 -0.78
CA GLY A 16 -28.01 -22.90 0.02
C GLY A 16 -27.73 -21.87 1.10
N GLU A 17 -28.78 -21.27 1.68
CA GLU A 17 -28.68 -20.22 2.71
C GLU A 17 -28.75 -20.76 4.15
N LEU A 18 -28.93 -22.07 4.32
CA LEU A 18 -28.93 -22.73 5.63
C LEU A 18 -27.51 -22.97 6.15
N ASP A 19 -27.36 -22.95 7.47
CA ASP A 19 -26.14 -23.46 8.11
C ASP A 19 -26.11 -25.00 8.09
N GLU A 20 -24.93 -25.57 8.37
CA GLU A 20 -24.70 -27.02 8.30
C GLU A 20 -25.61 -27.82 9.25
N ASP A 21 -25.92 -27.27 10.42
CA ASP A 21 -26.74 -27.94 11.44
C ASP A 21 -28.21 -27.99 11.03
N ASP A 22 -28.75 -26.88 10.49
CA ASP A 22 -30.11 -26.80 10.00
C ASP A 22 -30.32 -27.58 8.69
N GLU A 23 -29.34 -27.57 7.77
CA GLU A 23 -29.36 -28.39 6.57
C GLU A 23 -29.42 -29.88 6.92
N ALA A 24 -28.60 -30.35 7.88
CA ALA A 24 -28.59 -31.73 8.32
C ALA A 24 -29.92 -32.16 8.97
N ARG A 25 -30.49 -31.32 9.85
CA ARG A 25 -31.77 -31.60 10.51
C ARG A 25 -32.94 -31.60 9.53
N LEU A 26 -32.93 -30.69 8.56
CA LEU A 26 -33.94 -30.58 7.51
C LEU A 26 -33.89 -31.80 6.57
N SER A 27 -32.69 -32.17 6.11
CA SER A 27 -32.47 -33.35 5.27
C SER A 27 -32.96 -34.63 5.95
N ALA A 28 -32.63 -34.82 7.23
CA ALA A 28 -33.10 -35.96 8.02
C ALA A 28 -34.63 -36.02 8.17
N HIS A 29 -35.31 -34.87 8.15
CA HIS A 29 -36.78 -34.81 8.17
C HIS A 29 -37.38 -35.14 6.80
N LEU A 30 -36.81 -34.62 5.72
CA LEU A 30 -37.25 -34.88 4.34
C LEU A 30 -37.20 -36.37 3.98
N GLU A 31 -36.24 -37.12 4.54
CA GLU A 31 -36.16 -38.58 4.38
C GLU A 31 -37.28 -39.35 5.08
N ARG A 32 -37.85 -38.80 6.16
CA ARG A 32 -38.82 -39.51 7.01
C ARG A 32 -40.27 -39.05 6.81
N CYS A 33 -40.47 -37.81 6.37
CA CYS A 33 -41.80 -37.23 6.18
C CYS A 33 -42.12 -37.14 4.69
N ALA A 34 -43.00 -38.02 4.22
CA ALA A 34 -43.43 -38.07 2.81
C ALA A 34 -44.06 -36.75 2.34
N ASP A 35 -44.84 -36.07 3.18
CA ASP A 35 -45.50 -34.81 2.84
C ASP A 35 -44.49 -33.67 2.59
N CYS A 36 -43.48 -33.55 3.46
CA CYS A 36 -42.42 -32.56 3.30
C CYS A 36 -41.50 -32.91 2.13
N GLY A 37 -41.21 -34.20 1.91
CA GLY A 37 -40.46 -34.68 0.74
C GLY A 37 -41.17 -34.36 -0.58
N ALA A 38 -42.50 -34.53 -0.65
CA ALA A 38 -43.29 -34.17 -1.83
C ALA A 38 -43.25 -32.64 -2.11
N ALA A 39 -43.43 -31.81 -1.07
CA ALA A 39 -43.34 -30.36 -1.19
C ALA A 39 -41.96 -29.90 -1.68
N TRP A 40 -40.88 -30.54 -1.21
CA TRP A 40 -39.52 -30.26 -1.68
C TRP A 40 -39.33 -30.60 -3.18
N LEU A 41 -39.82 -31.76 -3.62
CA LEU A 41 -39.75 -32.15 -5.02
C LEU A 41 -40.54 -31.20 -5.93
N GLU A 42 -41.71 -30.73 -5.48
CA GLU A 42 -42.51 -29.74 -6.20
C GLU A 42 -41.75 -28.41 -6.33
N LEU A 43 -41.17 -27.91 -5.23
CA LEU A 43 -40.36 -26.68 -5.23
C LEU A 43 -39.16 -26.79 -6.19
N ARG A 44 -38.41 -27.90 -6.14
CA ARG A 44 -37.30 -28.15 -7.08
C ARG A 44 -37.77 -28.23 -8.53
N SER A 45 -38.92 -28.84 -8.77
CA SER A 45 -39.51 -28.93 -10.11
C SER A 45 -39.80 -27.53 -10.66
N VAL A 46 -40.45 -26.67 -9.88
CA VAL A 46 -40.72 -25.27 -10.25
C VAL A 46 -39.43 -24.50 -10.51
N SER A 47 -38.44 -24.59 -9.61
CA SER A 47 -37.14 -23.93 -9.81
C SER A 47 -36.46 -24.39 -11.10
N SER A 48 -36.45 -25.70 -11.37
CA SER A 48 -35.84 -26.24 -12.60
C SER A 48 -36.57 -25.81 -13.88
N ALA A 49 -37.88 -25.53 -13.79
CA ALA A 49 -38.64 -24.97 -14.90
C ALA A 49 -38.24 -23.50 -15.16
N LEU A 50 -38.01 -22.73 -14.10
CA LEU A 50 -37.50 -21.37 -14.18
C LEU A 50 -36.05 -21.31 -14.69
N ASP A 51 -35.18 -22.23 -14.29
CA ASP A 51 -33.78 -22.27 -14.79
C ASP A 51 -33.70 -22.55 -16.29
N ARG A 52 -34.68 -23.28 -16.83
CA ARG A 52 -34.82 -23.50 -18.28
C ARG A 52 -35.37 -22.29 -19.02
N TRP A 53 -35.90 -21.30 -18.30
CA TRP A 53 -36.30 -20.05 -18.90
C TRP A 53 -35.05 -19.26 -19.31
N THR A 54 -34.73 -19.35 -20.60
CA THR A 54 -33.65 -18.58 -21.19
C THR A 54 -34.17 -17.17 -21.54
N ALA A 55 -33.77 -16.18 -20.74
CA ALA A 55 -33.84 -14.80 -21.17
C ALA A 55 -32.64 -14.50 -22.10
N PRO A 56 -32.85 -13.81 -23.23
CA PRO A 56 -31.74 -13.42 -24.08
C PRO A 56 -30.80 -12.49 -23.30
N ALA A 57 -29.54 -12.89 -23.19
CA ALA A 57 -28.52 -12.06 -22.56
C ALA A 57 -28.41 -10.72 -23.31
N PRO A 58 -28.33 -9.58 -22.59
CA PRO A 58 -28.09 -8.30 -23.23
C PRO A 58 -26.83 -8.34 -24.10
N ARG A 59 -26.93 -7.79 -25.31
CA ARG A 59 -25.81 -7.77 -26.28
C ARG A 59 -24.55 -7.20 -25.63
N GLY A 60 -23.40 -7.84 -25.84
CA GLY A 60 -22.12 -7.35 -25.34
C GLY A 60 -21.80 -7.73 -23.89
N ILE A 61 -22.70 -8.37 -23.12
CA ILE A 61 -22.37 -8.80 -21.75
C ILE A 61 -21.43 -10.02 -21.78
N ALA A 62 -21.72 -11.01 -22.60
CA ALA A 62 -20.89 -12.22 -22.71
C ALA A 62 -19.48 -11.87 -23.18
N GLU A 63 -19.36 -10.99 -24.18
CA GLU A 63 -18.09 -10.52 -24.72
C GLU A 63 -17.31 -9.72 -23.68
N ARG A 64 -17.97 -8.83 -22.92
CA ARG A 64 -17.33 -8.09 -21.82
C ARG A 64 -16.90 -9.00 -20.68
N ALA A 65 -17.70 -9.99 -20.33
CA ALA A 65 -17.38 -10.97 -19.30
C ALA A 65 -16.16 -11.80 -19.71
N LEU A 66 -16.15 -12.35 -20.93
CA LEU A 66 -15.04 -13.10 -21.49
C LEU A 66 -13.77 -12.24 -21.62
N ALA A 67 -13.89 -10.99 -22.11
CA ALA A 67 -12.76 -10.07 -22.17
C ALA A 67 -12.19 -9.79 -20.77
N THR A 68 -13.05 -9.61 -19.77
CA THR A 68 -12.62 -9.41 -18.38
C THR A 68 -11.91 -10.64 -17.82
N LEU A 69 -12.41 -11.84 -18.11
CA LEU A 69 -11.78 -13.10 -17.71
C LEU A 69 -10.43 -13.29 -18.40
N ALA A 70 -10.34 -13.08 -19.71
CA ALA A 70 -9.10 -13.19 -20.48
C ALA A 70 -8.02 -12.21 -19.96
N VAL A 71 -8.40 -10.97 -19.63
CA VAL A 71 -7.49 -9.99 -19.02
C VAL A 71 -7.01 -10.46 -17.64
N ARG A 72 -7.90 -11.01 -16.81
CA ARG A 72 -7.53 -11.54 -15.48
C ARG A 72 -6.59 -12.74 -15.59
N GLU A 73 -6.86 -13.64 -16.51
CA GLU A 73 -6.07 -14.86 -16.73
C GLU A 73 -4.68 -14.52 -17.28
N ALA A 74 -4.60 -13.61 -18.26
CA ALA A 74 -3.33 -13.10 -18.79
C ALA A 74 -2.51 -12.31 -17.76
N ALA A 75 -3.17 -11.66 -16.80
CA ALA A 75 -2.51 -11.02 -15.67
C ALA A 75 -2.00 -12.05 -14.65
N ALA A 76 -2.77 -13.10 -14.38
CA ALA A 76 -2.38 -14.17 -13.46
C ALA A 76 -1.17 -14.98 -13.98
N THR A 77 -1.13 -15.26 -15.29
CA THR A 77 0.03 -15.91 -15.92
C THR A 77 1.27 -15.03 -15.92
N ARG A 78 1.12 -13.71 -16.16
CA ARG A 78 2.24 -12.76 -16.03
C ARG A 78 2.77 -12.64 -14.61
N ALA A 79 1.88 -12.68 -13.61
CA ALA A 79 2.28 -12.63 -12.20
C ALA A 79 3.05 -13.90 -11.77
N HIS A 80 2.85 -15.03 -12.45
CA HIS A 80 3.53 -16.30 -12.15
C HIS A 80 4.85 -16.51 -12.90
N ASN A 81 5.35 -15.53 -13.67
CA ASN A 81 6.64 -15.69 -14.35
C ASN A 81 7.80 -15.26 -13.43
N PRO A 82 8.57 -16.20 -12.83
CA PRO A 82 9.64 -15.86 -11.90
C PRO A 82 10.77 -15.07 -12.57
N ALA A 83 11.00 -15.25 -13.88
CA ALA A 83 12.02 -14.47 -14.61
C ALA A 83 11.63 -12.99 -14.72
N LEU A 84 10.33 -12.70 -14.83
CA LEU A 84 9.83 -11.33 -14.81
C LEU A 84 9.94 -10.73 -13.40
N ALA A 85 9.69 -11.52 -12.35
CA ALA A 85 9.87 -11.07 -10.97
C ALA A 85 11.34 -10.74 -10.66
N VAL A 86 12.27 -11.61 -11.09
CA VAL A 86 13.72 -11.41 -10.92
C VAL A 86 14.22 -10.19 -11.70
N SER A 87 13.76 -9.97 -12.94
CA SER A 87 14.17 -8.80 -13.73
C SER A 87 13.67 -7.48 -13.14
N HIS A 88 12.43 -7.43 -12.62
CA HIS A 88 11.94 -6.27 -11.88
C HIS A 88 12.75 -6.04 -10.59
N ALA A 89 12.99 -7.10 -9.81
CA ALA A 89 13.80 -7.02 -8.60
C ALA A 89 15.22 -6.51 -8.90
N LEU A 90 15.82 -6.95 -10.00
CA LEU A 90 17.12 -6.47 -10.47
C LEU A 90 17.07 -4.99 -10.87
N GLY A 91 16.01 -4.56 -11.56
CA GLY A 91 15.78 -3.14 -11.87
C GLY A 91 15.70 -2.26 -10.63
N PHE A 92 14.98 -2.69 -9.59
CA PHE A 92 14.90 -1.97 -8.32
C PHE A 92 16.21 -2.01 -7.53
N LEU A 93 16.96 -3.11 -7.59
CA LEU A 93 18.32 -3.23 -7.05
C LEU A 93 19.27 -2.23 -7.70
N LEU A 94 19.25 -2.12 -9.03
CA LEU A 94 20.08 -1.16 -9.77
C LEU A 94 19.67 0.29 -9.48
N ALA A 95 18.37 0.57 -9.37
CA ALA A 95 17.88 1.89 -8.98
C ALA A 95 18.34 2.26 -7.56
N GLY A 96 18.26 1.32 -6.61
CA GLY A 96 18.77 1.50 -5.25
C GLY A 96 20.29 1.71 -5.21
N ALA A 97 21.05 0.96 -6.01
CA ALA A 97 22.49 1.13 -6.14
C ALA A 97 22.87 2.49 -6.75
N ALA A 98 22.15 2.94 -7.78
CA ALA A 98 22.35 4.25 -8.39
C ALA A 98 22.02 5.38 -7.40
N ALA A 99 20.91 5.28 -6.65
CA ALA A 99 20.56 6.24 -5.61
C ALA A 99 21.65 6.30 -4.52
N ALA A 100 22.16 5.15 -4.07
CA ALA A 100 23.26 5.08 -3.11
C ALA A 100 24.53 5.78 -3.64
N ALA A 101 24.88 5.55 -4.91
CA ALA A 101 26.02 6.20 -5.56
C ALA A 101 25.84 7.73 -5.65
N VAL A 102 24.64 8.21 -6.00
CA VAL A 102 24.33 9.65 -6.04
C VAL A 102 24.44 10.26 -4.65
N SER A 103 23.85 9.64 -3.63
CA SER A 103 23.98 10.10 -2.24
C SER A 103 25.43 10.18 -1.80
N LEU A 104 26.26 9.23 -2.22
CA LEU A 104 27.69 9.23 -1.92
C LEU A 104 28.45 10.37 -2.58
N LEU A 105 28.14 10.66 -3.85
CA LEU A 105 28.71 11.81 -4.56
C LEU A 105 28.30 13.14 -3.92
N LEU A 106 27.13 13.21 -3.30
CA LEU A 106 26.69 14.40 -2.57
C LEU A 106 27.40 14.55 -1.21
N ILE A 107 27.76 13.43 -0.57
CA ILE A 107 28.46 13.42 0.73
C ILE A 107 29.97 13.60 0.57
N SER A 108 30.57 13.22 -0.55
CA SER A 108 32.02 13.34 -0.77
C SER A 108 32.53 14.79 -0.81
N GLY A 109 31.63 15.78 -0.91
CA GLY A 109 31.94 17.21 -0.72
C GLY A 109 31.98 17.70 0.74
N ALA A 110 31.73 16.82 1.72
CA ALA A 110 31.62 17.17 3.14
C ALA A 110 32.97 17.03 3.92
N PRO A 111 33.16 17.77 5.03
CA PRO A 111 34.37 17.79 5.89
C PRO A 111 34.83 16.41 6.43
N PRO A 112 36.04 16.31 7.03
CA PRO A 112 36.84 15.06 7.11
C PRO A 112 36.33 13.95 8.05
N GLU A 113 35.26 14.15 8.83
CA GLU A 113 34.58 13.05 9.52
C GLU A 113 33.69 12.28 8.55
N GLN A 114 34.31 11.69 7.54
CA GLN A 114 33.60 10.91 6.54
C GLN A 114 33.21 9.55 7.14
N PRO A 115 31.96 9.09 6.92
CA PRO A 115 31.59 7.72 7.26
C PRO A 115 32.55 6.75 6.58
N THR A 116 32.95 5.68 7.29
CA THR A 116 33.88 4.72 6.72
C THR A 116 33.30 4.11 5.43
N PRO A 117 34.14 3.71 4.46
CA PRO A 117 33.65 3.07 3.23
C PRO A 117 32.75 1.85 3.49
N VAL A 118 32.96 1.18 4.62
CA VAL A 118 32.15 0.04 5.08
C VAL A 118 30.74 0.48 5.50
N THR A 119 30.58 1.54 6.31
CA THR A 119 29.24 1.99 6.75
C THR A 119 28.44 2.49 5.56
N VAL A 120 29.10 3.18 4.64
CA VAL A 120 28.56 3.57 3.34
C VAL A 120 28.09 2.35 2.54
N GLY A 121 28.94 1.33 2.39
CA GLY A 121 28.61 0.13 1.63
C GLY A 121 27.42 -0.63 2.23
N LEU A 122 27.39 -0.75 3.56
CA LEU A 122 26.27 -1.36 4.27
C LEU A 122 24.98 -0.57 4.13
N ALA A 123 25.03 0.77 4.22
CA ALA A 123 23.88 1.62 4.01
C ALA A 123 23.33 1.49 2.58
N GLY A 124 24.21 1.48 1.58
CA GLY A 124 23.83 1.26 0.18
C GLY A 124 23.21 -0.12 -0.07
N ALA A 125 23.80 -1.18 0.50
CA ALA A 125 23.28 -2.54 0.39
C ALA A 125 21.90 -2.68 1.05
N LEU A 126 21.74 -2.14 2.26
CA LEU A 126 20.45 -2.08 2.95
C LEU A 126 19.42 -1.34 2.10
N TRP A 127 19.81 -0.21 1.51
CA TRP A 127 18.92 0.59 0.69
C TRP A 127 18.44 -0.17 -0.54
N ALA A 128 19.34 -0.87 -1.22
CA ALA A 128 19.02 -1.68 -2.39
C ALA A 128 18.05 -2.83 -2.04
N VAL A 129 18.24 -3.47 -0.88
CA VAL A 129 17.30 -4.50 -0.38
C VAL A 129 15.92 -3.91 -0.09
N LEU A 130 15.84 -2.72 0.52
CA LEU A 130 14.58 -2.05 0.81
C LEU A 130 13.82 -1.67 -0.46
N TYR A 131 14.51 -1.11 -1.47
CA TYR A 131 13.91 -0.80 -2.78
C TYR A 131 13.47 -2.05 -3.52
N ALA A 132 14.26 -3.12 -3.49
CA ALA A 132 13.87 -4.40 -4.08
C ALA A 132 12.63 -4.98 -3.39
N GLY A 133 12.57 -4.96 -2.07
CA GLY A 133 11.42 -5.41 -1.28
C GLY A 133 10.16 -4.59 -1.61
N ALA A 134 10.27 -3.26 -1.63
CA ALA A 134 9.17 -2.38 -2.05
C ALA A 134 8.74 -2.64 -3.50
N GLY A 135 9.71 -2.88 -4.39
CA GLY A 135 9.47 -3.28 -5.78
C GLY A 135 8.69 -4.59 -5.89
N LEU A 136 9.04 -5.62 -5.12
CA LEU A 136 8.31 -6.88 -5.05
C LEU A 136 6.89 -6.69 -4.50
N LEU A 137 6.70 -5.80 -3.51
CA LEU A 137 5.37 -5.44 -3.03
C LEU A 137 4.50 -4.80 -4.12
N THR A 138 5.09 -4.18 -5.15
CA THR A 138 4.31 -3.68 -6.30
C THR A 138 3.65 -4.80 -7.11
N GLN A 139 4.17 -6.04 -7.03
CA GLN A 139 3.62 -7.19 -7.74
C GLN A 139 2.45 -7.84 -6.98
N HIS A 140 2.37 -7.63 -5.66
CA HIS A 140 1.23 -8.09 -4.88
C HIS A 140 0.05 -7.12 -5.02
N GLY A 141 -1.02 -7.55 -5.69
CA GLY A 141 -2.19 -6.71 -6.00
C GLY A 141 -2.79 -5.96 -4.81
N ARG A 142 -2.69 -6.51 -3.59
CA ARG A 142 -3.14 -5.86 -2.35
C ARG A 142 -2.25 -4.67 -1.92
N TYR A 143 -0.95 -4.74 -2.15
CA TYR A 143 0.02 -3.73 -1.69
C TYR A 143 0.55 -2.86 -2.81
N ARG A 144 0.16 -3.15 -4.06
CA ARG A 144 0.69 -2.49 -5.26
C ARG A 144 0.62 -0.97 -5.22
N GLN A 145 -0.55 -0.42 -4.92
CA GLN A 145 -0.75 1.03 -4.86
C GLN A 145 0.10 1.65 -3.75
N LEU A 146 0.09 1.06 -2.54
CA LEU A 146 0.85 1.55 -1.39
C LEU A 146 2.37 1.57 -1.68
N ALA A 147 2.88 0.50 -2.30
CA ALA A 147 4.28 0.37 -2.66
C ALA A 147 4.70 1.38 -3.74
N LEU A 148 3.89 1.55 -4.79
CA LEU A 148 4.15 2.55 -5.83
C LEU A 148 4.14 3.97 -5.27
N THR A 149 3.18 4.31 -4.42
CA THR A 149 3.10 5.62 -3.75
C THR A 149 4.37 5.92 -2.96
N ALA A 150 4.84 4.96 -2.16
CA ALA A 150 6.05 5.11 -1.35
C ALA A 150 7.32 5.22 -2.22
N LEU A 151 7.43 4.39 -3.27
CA LEU A 151 8.56 4.41 -4.20
C LEU A 151 8.66 5.73 -4.98
N ILE A 152 7.53 6.24 -5.49
CA ILE A 152 7.49 7.52 -6.20
C ILE A 152 7.86 8.65 -5.25
N ALA A 153 7.28 8.68 -4.04
CA ALA A 153 7.60 9.69 -3.05
C ALA A 153 9.09 9.66 -2.67
N ALA A 154 9.64 8.47 -2.40
CA ALA A 154 11.06 8.31 -2.07
C ALA A 154 11.96 8.76 -3.23
N GLY A 155 11.62 8.40 -4.47
CA GLY A 155 12.33 8.84 -5.67
C GLY A 155 12.33 10.37 -5.83
N VAL A 156 11.18 11.03 -5.64
CA VAL A 156 11.09 12.50 -5.67
C VAL A 156 11.96 13.13 -4.58
N SER A 157 11.93 12.60 -3.35
CA SER A 157 12.75 13.10 -2.25
C SER A 157 14.26 12.95 -2.52
N VAL A 158 14.69 11.82 -3.09
CA VAL A 158 16.10 11.59 -3.45
C VAL A 158 16.54 12.53 -4.58
N LEU A 159 15.71 12.70 -5.61
CA LEU A 159 16.00 13.62 -6.72
C LEU A 159 15.98 15.09 -6.28
N GLY A 160 15.19 15.43 -5.26
CA GLY A 160 15.13 16.77 -4.68
C GLY A 160 16.26 17.08 -3.70
N ALA A 161 16.94 16.07 -3.15
CA ALA A 161 17.99 16.24 -2.14
C ALA A 161 19.16 17.17 -2.54
N PRO A 162 19.63 17.20 -3.81
CA PRO A 162 20.63 18.17 -4.24
C PRO A 162 20.17 19.63 -4.18
N VAL A 163 18.86 19.88 -4.35
CA VAL A 163 18.26 21.23 -4.39
C VAL A 163 17.89 21.70 -2.99
N LEU A 164 17.31 20.80 -2.18
CA LEU A 164 16.95 21.03 -0.78
C LEU A 164 17.75 20.08 0.11
N SER A 165 19.04 20.35 0.26
CA SER A 165 19.86 19.55 1.18
C SER A 165 19.47 19.86 2.62
N MET A 166 19.23 18.81 3.42
CA MET A 166 18.87 18.91 4.83
C MET A 166 19.83 19.81 5.64
N PRO A 167 21.17 19.75 5.47
CA PRO A 167 22.08 20.67 6.15
C PRO A 167 21.84 22.14 5.79
N ALA A 168 21.58 22.45 4.52
CA ALA A 168 21.33 23.82 4.10
C ALA A 168 20.01 24.36 4.68
N VAL A 169 18.97 23.50 4.76
CA VAL A 169 17.69 23.86 5.38
C VAL A 169 17.86 24.13 6.86
N ILE A 170 18.57 23.27 7.59
CA ILE A 170 18.80 23.46 9.04
C ILE A 170 19.65 24.71 9.28
N GLU A 171 20.67 24.97 8.46
CA GLU A 171 21.47 26.18 8.56
C GLU A 171 20.68 27.44 8.24
N ALA A 172 19.76 27.40 7.28
CA ALA A 172 18.83 28.49 7.01
C ALA A 172 17.87 28.72 8.19
N CYS A 173 17.32 27.65 8.79
CA CYS A 173 16.48 27.75 9.98
C CYS A 173 17.26 28.38 11.16
N ARG A 174 18.53 27.98 11.34
CA ARG A 174 19.41 28.52 12.38
C ARG A 174 19.68 30.00 12.20
N ARG A 175 20.00 30.44 10.99
CA ARG A 175 20.18 31.86 10.65
C ARG A 175 18.91 32.67 10.87
N TRP A 176 17.76 32.10 10.54
CA TRP A 176 16.49 32.80 10.73
C TRP A 176 16.11 32.97 12.22
N LEU A 177 16.52 32.03 13.06
CA LEU A 177 16.29 32.04 14.52
C LEU A 177 17.56 32.42 15.30
N GLU A 178 18.39 33.31 14.75
CA GLU A 178 19.73 33.74 15.26
C GLU A 178 19.81 33.95 16.79
N ALA A 179 18.72 34.35 17.45
CA ALA A 179 18.65 34.59 18.90
C ALA A 179 18.24 33.38 19.77
N ALA A 180 17.93 32.22 19.18
CA ALA A 180 17.19 31.15 19.85
C ALA A 180 17.87 29.77 19.73
N GLN A 181 19.21 29.73 19.77
CA GLN A 181 19.97 28.48 19.84
C GLN A 181 19.55 27.66 21.07
N GLY A 182 19.13 26.41 20.84
CA GLY A 182 18.66 25.51 21.90
C GLY A 182 17.22 25.77 22.40
N SER A 183 16.49 26.70 21.77
CA SER A 183 15.09 26.96 22.12
C SER A 183 14.15 25.89 21.54
N VAL A 184 13.02 25.69 22.23
CA VAL A 184 11.88 24.89 21.73
C VAL A 184 11.42 25.39 20.36
N ALA A 185 11.58 26.69 20.07
CA ALA A 185 11.19 27.30 18.80
C ALA A 185 12.02 26.78 17.61
N LEU A 186 13.35 26.66 17.76
CA LEU A 186 14.20 26.11 16.70
C LEU A 186 13.84 24.66 16.39
N ASN A 187 13.63 23.83 17.43
CA ASN A 187 13.19 22.45 17.24
C ASN A 187 11.83 22.39 16.54
N GLY A 188 10.89 23.27 16.90
CA GLY A 188 9.59 23.38 16.23
C GLY A 188 9.70 23.71 14.74
N VAL A 189 10.58 24.65 14.37
CA VAL A 189 10.84 25.00 12.97
C VAL A 189 11.48 23.84 12.21
N ILE A 190 12.45 23.13 12.81
CA ILE A 190 13.08 21.95 12.20
C ILE A 190 12.04 20.82 11.99
N VAL A 191 11.15 20.58 12.96
CA VAL A 191 10.04 19.61 12.83
C VAL A 191 9.13 20.02 11.67
N LEU A 192 8.75 21.29 11.58
CA LEU A 192 7.88 21.78 10.52
C LEU A 192 8.53 21.65 9.14
N ALA A 193 9.81 21.99 9.01
CA ALA A 193 10.57 21.84 7.78
C ALA A 193 10.66 20.37 7.35
N GLY A 194 11.01 19.46 8.26
CA GLY A 194 11.02 18.03 8.01
C GLY A 194 9.64 17.49 7.63
N ALA A 195 8.57 18.01 8.26
CA ALA A 195 7.21 17.63 7.95
C ALA A 195 6.79 18.07 6.54
N LEU A 196 7.09 19.31 6.13
CA LEU A 196 6.80 19.79 4.78
C LEU A 196 7.61 19.04 3.72
N TYR A 197 8.88 18.75 4.03
CA TYR A 197 9.78 17.97 3.17
C TYR A 197 9.20 16.59 2.86
N ALA A 198 8.65 15.90 3.86
CA ALA A 198 8.04 14.58 3.67
C ALA A 198 6.60 14.63 3.14
N ALA A 199 5.80 15.60 3.60
CA ALA A 199 4.38 15.66 3.27
C ALA A 199 4.14 15.95 1.79
N THR A 200 4.96 16.79 1.18
CA THR A 200 4.78 17.21 -0.22
C THR A 200 4.84 16.04 -1.21
N PRO A 201 5.94 15.26 -1.30
CA PRO A 201 6.04 14.15 -2.23
C PRO A 201 5.06 13.02 -1.91
N VAL A 202 4.80 12.74 -0.62
CA VAL A 202 3.87 11.68 -0.21
C VAL A 202 2.42 12.05 -0.50
N SER A 203 2.02 13.30 -0.29
CA SER A 203 0.67 13.78 -0.61
C SER A 203 0.42 13.75 -2.12
N LEU A 204 1.39 14.24 -2.90
CA LEU A 204 1.31 14.23 -4.36
C LEU A 204 1.19 12.79 -4.88
N SER A 205 2.09 11.88 -4.46
CA SER A 205 2.06 10.50 -4.94
C SER A 205 0.81 9.75 -4.48
N SER A 206 0.32 10.00 -3.27
CA SER A 206 -0.90 9.39 -2.74
C SER A 206 -2.14 9.87 -3.51
N ALA A 207 -2.19 11.16 -3.87
CA ALA A 207 -3.27 11.75 -4.65
C ALA A 207 -3.37 11.13 -6.06
N PHE A 208 -2.23 10.86 -6.71
CA PHE A 208 -2.20 10.33 -8.08
C PHE A 208 -2.36 8.81 -8.18
N VAL A 209 -1.84 8.07 -7.21
CA VAL A 209 -1.77 6.59 -7.28
C VAL A 209 -3.02 5.93 -6.69
N THR A 210 -3.62 6.53 -5.66
CA THR A 210 -4.77 5.95 -4.96
C THR A 210 -6.06 6.18 -5.76
N ARG A 211 -6.35 5.32 -6.74
CA ARG A 211 -7.59 5.38 -7.54
C ARG A 211 -8.77 4.62 -6.93
N SER A 212 -8.55 3.87 -5.85
CA SER A 212 -9.53 2.96 -5.26
C SER A 212 -9.98 3.48 -3.90
N ARG A 213 -11.26 3.31 -3.55
CA ARG A 213 -11.75 3.62 -2.19
C ARG A 213 -10.93 2.84 -1.16
N PRO A 214 -10.22 3.51 -0.25
CA PRO A 214 -9.42 2.84 0.78
C PRO A 214 -10.34 2.05 1.71
N ARG A 215 -9.88 0.89 2.20
CA ARG A 215 -10.61 0.12 3.22
C ARG A 215 -10.57 0.82 4.58
N GLY A 216 -9.57 1.67 4.81
CA GLY A 216 -9.46 2.55 5.96
C GLY A 216 -8.33 3.56 5.76
N VAL A 217 -8.69 4.85 5.67
CA VAL A 217 -7.76 5.95 5.35
C VAL A 217 -6.54 5.93 6.25
N TRP A 218 -6.73 5.81 7.57
CA TRP A 218 -5.64 5.82 8.54
C TRP A 218 -4.72 4.60 8.44
N ALA A 219 -5.27 3.42 8.22
CA ALA A 219 -4.47 2.20 8.11
C ALA A 219 -3.61 2.20 6.84
N ASP A 220 -4.16 2.67 5.71
CA ASP A 220 -3.43 2.78 4.46
C ASP A 220 -2.41 3.92 4.52
N ALA A 221 -2.76 5.07 5.12
CA ALA A 221 -1.85 6.18 5.35
C ALA A 221 -0.63 5.78 6.22
N ALA A 222 -0.86 5.03 7.29
CA ALA A 222 0.20 4.53 8.16
C ALA A 222 1.14 3.55 7.43
N ARG A 223 0.59 2.67 6.57
CA ARG A 223 1.41 1.74 5.76
C ARG A 223 2.27 2.48 4.74
N VAL A 224 1.71 3.48 4.04
CA VAL A 224 2.47 4.31 3.09
C VAL A 224 3.57 5.08 3.82
N ALA A 225 3.23 5.73 4.93
CA ALA A 225 4.18 6.49 5.74
C ALA A 225 5.31 5.60 6.26
N GLY A 226 4.98 4.41 6.78
CA GLY A 226 5.97 3.44 7.26
C GLY A 226 6.89 2.96 6.15
N LEU A 227 6.35 2.61 4.98
CA LEU A 227 7.15 2.15 3.84
C LEU A 227 8.04 3.27 3.28
N TYR A 228 7.52 4.49 3.15
CA TYR A 228 8.28 5.67 2.74
C TYR A 228 9.40 5.99 3.73
N GLY A 229 9.12 5.96 5.04
CA GLY A 229 10.11 6.16 6.09
C GLY A 229 11.23 5.13 6.04
N LEU A 230 10.89 3.85 5.86
CA LEU A 230 11.88 2.77 5.64
C LEU A 230 12.74 3.04 4.40
N LEU A 231 12.11 3.40 3.28
CA LEU A 231 12.81 3.71 2.04
C LEU A 231 13.67 4.98 2.13
N LEU A 232 13.46 5.89 3.07
CA LEU A 232 14.31 7.06 3.27
C LEU A 232 15.31 6.93 4.41
N ALA A 233 15.14 5.98 5.32
CA ALA A 233 15.95 5.86 6.53
C ALA A 233 17.47 5.86 6.25
N PRO A 234 18.00 5.13 5.24
CA PRO A 234 19.44 5.18 4.94
C PRO A 234 19.91 6.57 4.49
N SER A 235 19.12 7.27 3.68
CA SER A 235 19.43 8.65 3.24
C SER A 235 19.39 9.64 4.39
N VAL A 236 18.36 9.54 5.25
CA VAL A 236 18.24 10.39 6.43
C VAL A 236 19.41 10.15 7.38
N TYR A 237 19.78 8.88 7.61
CA TYR A 237 20.94 8.53 8.43
C TYR A 237 22.22 9.17 7.92
N LEU A 238 22.51 9.03 6.62
CA LEU A 238 23.72 9.61 6.02
C LEU A 238 23.73 11.15 6.08
N GLN A 239 22.58 11.80 5.91
CA GLN A 239 22.47 13.26 6.04
C GLN A 239 22.57 13.75 7.49
N CYS A 240 22.10 12.94 8.44
CA CYS A 240 22.17 13.25 9.87
C CYS A 240 23.53 12.92 10.50
N TYR A 241 24.42 12.20 9.81
CA TYR A 241 25.66 11.69 10.39
C TYR A 241 26.55 12.81 10.96
N THR A 242 26.55 13.98 10.33
CA THR A 242 27.33 15.15 10.77
C THR A 242 26.56 16.08 11.71
N MET A 243 25.33 15.72 12.11
CA MET A 243 24.46 16.56 12.92
C MET A 243 24.47 16.15 14.38
N THR A 244 24.23 17.13 15.27
CA THR A 244 23.99 16.82 16.68
C THR A 244 22.66 16.09 16.84
N LEU A 245 22.57 15.20 17.83
CA LEU A 245 21.32 14.47 18.12
C LEU A 245 20.12 15.43 18.34
N SER A 246 20.38 16.60 18.93
CA SER A 246 19.39 17.66 19.14
C SER A 246 18.80 18.26 17.86
N GLN A 247 19.50 18.16 16.72
CA GLN A 247 19.04 18.62 15.41
C GLN A 247 18.43 17.46 14.60
N ALA A 248 19.04 16.28 14.66
CA ALA A 248 18.58 15.10 13.94
C ALA A 248 17.21 14.61 14.45
N ALA A 249 17.00 14.57 15.77
CA ALA A 249 15.76 14.09 16.36
C ALA A 249 14.50 14.88 15.92
N PRO A 250 14.46 16.23 16.01
CA PRO A 250 13.30 16.99 15.54
C PRO A 250 13.08 16.87 14.03
N TRP A 251 14.15 16.76 13.22
CA TRP A 251 14.00 16.54 11.79
C TRP A 251 13.34 15.20 11.48
N ILE A 252 13.82 14.11 12.10
CA ILE A 252 13.24 12.77 11.95
C ILE A 252 11.78 12.76 12.41
N ALA A 253 11.47 13.39 13.55
CA ALA A 253 10.10 13.53 14.03
C ALA A 253 9.22 14.28 13.03
N GLY A 254 9.74 15.37 12.45
CA GLY A 254 9.09 16.12 11.37
C GLY A 254 8.81 15.24 10.16
N VAL A 255 9.80 14.53 9.63
CA VAL A 255 9.65 13.64 8.48
C VAL A 255 8.59 12.56 8.73
N LEU A 256 8.58 11.94 9.91
CA LEU A 256 7.58 10.95 10.29
C LEU A 256 6.18 11.56 10.32
N LEU A 257 6.01 12.70 11.01
CA LEU A 257 4.73 13.42 11.08
C LEU A 257 4.24 13.83 9.68
N GLY A 258 5.12 14.43 8.89
CA GLY A 258 4.84 14.86 7.53
C GLY A 258 4.45 13.72 6.61
N SER A 259 5.09 12.55 6.73
CA SER A 259 4.74 11.38 5.94
C SER A 259 3.33 10.86 6.23
N VAL A 260 2.89 10.88 7.50
CA VAL A 260 1.53 10.48 7.91
C VAL A 260 0.51 11.51 7.47
N LEU A 261 0.79 12.80 7.69
CA LEU A 261 -0.11 13.89 7.28
C LEU A 261 -0.26 13.95 5.75
N GLY A 262 0.87 13.82 5.03
CA GLY A 262 0.91 13.80 3.58
C GLY A 262 0.15 12.62 3.00
N SER A 263 0.35 11.41 3.52
CA SER A 263 -0.37 10.23 3.02
C SER A 263 -1.88 10.33 3.30
N THR A 264 -2.26 10.78 4.50
CA THR A 264 -3.67 11.00 4.86
C THR A 264 -4.32 12.06 3.97
N GLY A 265 -3.64 13.20 3.77
CA GLY A 265 -4.10 14.29 2.92
C GLY A 265 -4.26 13.87 1.46
N GLY A 266 -3.25 13.20 0.89
CA GLY A 266 -3.31 12.75 -0.49
C GLY A 266 -4.39 11.68 -0.73
N ILE A 267 -4.55 10.71 0.18
CA ILE A 267 -5.60 9.68 0.09
C ILE A 267 -7.00 10.30 0.21
N THR A 268 -7.19 11.25 1.13
CA THR A 268 -8.49 11.93 1.30
C THR A 268 -8.87 12.78 0.09
N VAL A 269 -7.92 13.51 -0.50
CA VAL A 269 -8.12 14.24 -1.76
C VAL A 269 -8.48 13.28 -2.88
N ALA A 270 -7.73 12.18 -3.04
CA ALA A 270 -8.01 11.20 -4.09
C ALA A 270 -9.41 10.57 -3.97
N SER A 271 -9.90 10.34 -2.75
CA SER A 271 -11.24 9.79 -2.53
C SER A 271 -12.40 10.72 -2.88
N ARG A 272 -12.13 12.01 -3.11
CA ARG A 272 -13.13 13.04 -3.44
C ARG A 272 -13.16 13.41 -4.92
N LEU A 273 -12.13 13.03 -5.69
CA LEU A 273 -12.02 13.20 -7.13
C LEU A 273 -12.66 12.03 -7.86
#